data_AF-A0AAC9NCP8-F1
#
_entry.id   AF-A0AAC9NCP8-F1
#
_cell.length_a   1.000
_cell.length_b   1.000
_cell.length_c   1.000
_cell.angle_alpha   90.00
_cell.angle_beta   90.00
_cell.angle_gamma   90.00
#
_symmetry.space_group_name_H-M   'P 1'
#
loop_
_entity.id
_entity.type
_entity.pdbx_description
1 polymer ?
#
loop_
_entity_poly.entity_id
_entity_poly.type
_entity_poly.pdbx_seq_one_letter_code
_entity_poly.pdbx_strand_id
1 'polypeptide(L)' 'MSEQAKTVTIKSIHYVTLIGLFILIIPAGLNSVFFYVGMILFGINMGVNVIDSSLSKKKIFATLAISFALILFGLFKLLY' A
#
# COMPACT_ATOMS: atom_id res chain seq x y z
N MET A 1 10.90 17.70 10.50
CA MET A 1 11.03 17.39 9.06
C MET A 1 10.32 18.48 8.29
N SER A 2 10.92 19.06 7.24
CA SER A 2 10.25 20.09 6.44
C SER A 2 9.04 19.51 5.69
N GLU A 3 8.01 20.31 5.43
CA GLU A 3 6.84 19.88 4.66
C GLU A 3 7.24 19.32 3.29
N GLN A 4 8.24 19.94 2.65
CA GLN A 4 8.80 19.49 1.39
C GLN A 4 9.40 18.08 1.50
N ALA A 5 10.13 17.77 2.57
CA ALA A 5 10.66 16.43 2.80
C ALA A 5 9.55 15.40 3.04
N LYS A 6 8.47 15.78 3.74
CA LYS A 6 7.28 14.92 3.93
C LYS A 6 6.62 14.56 2.59
N THR A 7 6.40 15.55 1.72
CA THR A 7 5.79 15.34 0.40
C THR A 7 6.66 14.46 -0.50
N VAL A 8 7.98 14.66 -0.49
CA VAL A 8 8.91 13.83 -1.27
C VAL A 8 8.88 12.37 -0.82
N THR A 9 8.89 12.13 0.49
CA THR A 9 8.82 10.77 1.06
C THR A 9 7.51 10.07 0.70
N ILE A 10 6.36 10.75 0.87
CA ILE A 10 5.03 10.20 0.53
C ILE A 10 4.95 9.82 -0.95
N LYS A 11 5.39 10.70 -1.84
CA LYS A 11 5.44 10.42 -3.28
C LYS A 11 6.38 9.26 -3.61
N SER A 12 7.54 9.20 -2.96
CA SER A 12 8.50 8.11 -3.17
C SER A 12 7.91 6.77 -2.78
N ILE A 13 7.26 6.67 -1.62
CA ILE A 13 6.60 5.44 -1.17
C ILE A 13 5.49 5.05 -2.16
N HIS A 14 4.67 6.02 -2.61
CA HIS A 14 3.62 5.76 -3.60
C HIS A 14 4.20 5.19 -4.91
N TYR A 15 5.23 5.81 -5.48
CA TYR A 15 5.81 5.32 -6.74
C TYR A 15 6.53 3.98 -6.58
N VAL A 16 7.31 3.78 -5.50
CA VAL A 16 8.02 2.52 -5.26
C VAL A 16 7.03 1.36 -5.07
N THR A 17 5.98 1.57 -4.28
CA THR A 17 4.93 0.55 -4.10
C THR A 17 4.18 0.27 -5.39
N LEU A 18 3.90 1.30 -6.21
CA LEU A 18 3.24 1.14 -7.51
C LEU A 18 4.11 0.35 -8.50
N ILE A 19 5.39 0.67 -8.60
CA ILE A 19 6.35 -0.07 -9.44
C ILE A 19 6.45 -1.52 -8.95
N GLY A 20 6.56 -1.72 -7.63
CA GLY A 20 6.57 -3.06 -7.03
C GLY A 20 5.33 -3.86 -7.39
N LEU A 21 4.14 -3.25 -7.35
CA LEU A 21 2.90 -3.90 -7.78
C LEU A 21 2.96 -4.34 -9.24
N PHE A 22 3.42 -3.49 -10.15
CA PHE A 22 3.55 -3.85 -11.57
C PHE A 22 4.51 -5.01 -11.80
N ILE A 23 5.65 -5.03 -11.11
CA ILE A 23 6.64 -6.11 -11.20
C ILE A 23 6.04 -7.43 -10.69
N LEU A 24 5.19 -7.38 -9.65
CA LEU A 24 4.64 -8.56 -9.01
C LEU A 24 3.48 -9.21 -9.77
N ILE A 25 2.88 -8.56 -10.78
CA ILE A 25 1.73 -9.11 -11.53
C ILE A 25 2.04 -10.49 -12.13
N ILE A 26 3.18 -10.63 -12.80
CA ILE A 26 3.59 -11.88 -13.44
C ILE A 26 3.90 -12.97 -12.39
N PRO A 27 4.81 -12.76 -11.42
CA PRO A 27 5.15 -13.81 -10.46
C PRO A 27 4.00 -14.15 -9.51
N ALA A 28 3.03 -13.24 -9.28
CA ALA A 28 1.83 -13.53 -8.47
C ALA A 28 0.93 -14.61 -9.09
N GLY A 29 0.91 -14.74 -10.42
CA GLY A 29 0.20 -15.83 -11.10
C GLY A 29 0.90 -17.19 -10.99
N LEU A 30 2.19 -17.19 -10.61
CA LEU A 30 3.01 -18.40 -10.52
C LEU A 30 3.18 -18.88 -9.07
N ASN A 31 3.24 -17.96 -8.12
CA ASN A 31 3.39 -18.28 -6.70
C ASN A 31 2.62 -17.27 -5.84
N SER A 32 1.76 -17.81 -4.98
CA SER A 32 0.87 -17.07 -4.09
C SER A 32 1.60 -16.17 -3.09
N VAL A 33 2.86 -16.46 -2.75
CA VAL A 33 3.71 -15.59 -1.93
C VAL A 33 3.81 -14.19 -2.54
N PHE A 34 4.04 -14.09 -3.85
CA PHE A 34 4.14 -12.80 -4.54
C PHE A 34 2.80 -12.07 -4.59
N PHE A 35 1.69 -12.82 -4.62
CA PHE A 35 0.35 -12.24 -4.48
C PHE A 35 0.15 -11.61 -3.10
N TYR A 36 0.57 -12.28 -2.01
CA TYR A 36 0.48 -11.73 -0.66
C TYR A 36 1.40 -10.54 -0.44
N VAL A 37 2.62 -10.57 -0.99
CA VAL A 37 3.52 -9.40 -1.01
C VAL A 37 2.88 -8.24 -1.79
N GLY A 38 2.24 -8.52 -2.93
CA GLY A 38 1.48 -7.53 -3.70
C GLY A 38 0.34 -6.91 -2.89
N MET A 39 -0.42 -7.70 -2.14
CA MET A 39 -1.50 -7.20 -1.27
C MET A 39 -0.98 -6.23 -0.19
N ILE A 40 0.18 -6.53 0.40
CA ILE A 40 0.84 -5.63 1.37
C ILE A 40 1.23 -4.31 0.70
N LEU A 41 1.90 -4.37 -0.46
CA LEU A 41 2.28 -3.17 -1.20
C LEU A 41 1.08 -2.33 -1.64
N PHE A 42 -0.03 -2.98 -2.02
CA PHE A 42 -1.27 -2.31 -2.38
C PHE A 42 -1.89 -1.59 -1.18
N GLY A 43 -1.94 -2.24 -0.02
CA GLY A 43 -2.40 -1.61 1.22
C GLY A 43 -1.55 -0.40 1.61
N ILE A 44 -0.22 -0.50 1.51
CA ILE A 44 0.69 0.63 1.77
C ILE A 44 0.44 1.77 0.78
N ASN A 45 0.33 1.47 -0.52
CA ASN A 45 0.10 2.48 -1.56
C ASN A 45 -1.22 3.24 -1.33
N MET A 46 -2.29 2.50 -1.07
CA MET A 46 -3.63 3.04 -0.82
C MET A 46 -3.65 3.91 0.45
N GLY A 47 -3.01 3.44 1.53
CA GLY A 47 -2.93 4.17 2.79
C GLY A 47 -2.14 5.47 2.66
N VAL A 48 -1.00 5.45 1.96
CA VAL A 48 -0.18 6.65 1.76
C VAL A 48 -0.87 7.67 0.86
N ASN A 49 -1.60 7.22 -0.16
CA ASN A 49 -2.32 8.10 -1.08
C ASN A 49 -3.50 8.85 -0.41
N VAL A 50 -4.07 8.30 0.66
CA VAL A 50 -5.24 8.91 1.31
C VAL A 50 -4.88 9.98 2.35
N ILE A 51 -3.65 9.95 2.87
CA ILE A 51 -3.16 10.84 3.97
C ILE A 51 -3.21 12.32 3.59
N ASP A 52 -2.88 12.65 2.35
CA ASP A 52 -2.86 14.03 1.84
C ASP A 52 -4.02 14.30 0.85
N SER A 53 -5.06 13.45 0.83
CA SER A 53 -6.20 13.63 -0.08
C SER A 53 -7.23 14.62 0.46
N SER A 54 -7.92 15.32 -0.44
CA SER A 54 -9.04 16.21 -0.11
C SER A 54 -10.36 15.48 0.16
N LEU A 55 -10.30 14.17 0.49
CA LEU A 55 -11.49 13.36 0.76
C LEU A 55 -12.12 13.70 2.12
N SER A 56 -13.37 13.31 2.30
CA SER A 56 -14.03 13.45 3.61
C SER A 56 -13.35 12.57 4.66
N LYS A 57 -13.31 13.03 5.91
CA LYS A 57 -12.69 12.29 7.03
C LYS A 57 -13.20 10.85 7.15
N LYS A 58 -14.48 10.61 6.87
CA LYS A 58 -15.08 9.26 6.86
C LYS A 58 -14.46 8.36 5.79
N LYS A 59 -14.25 8.88 4.58
CA LYS A 59 -13.61 8.14 3.48
C LYS A 59 -12.15 7.86 3.79
N ILE A 60 -11.43 8.86 4.31
CA ILE A 60 -10.03 8.70 4.74
C ILE A 60 -9.92 7.55 5.77
N PHE A 61 -10.75 7.57 6.80
CA PHE A 61 -10.76 6.53 7.83
C PHE A 61 -11.08 5.15 7.26
N ALA A 62 -12.10 5.04 6.42
CA ALA A 62 -12.47 3.77 5.78
C ALA A 62 -11.34 3.21 4.91
N THR A 63 -10.73 4.06 4.07
CA THR A 63 -9.59 3.67 3.24
C THR A 63 -8.39 3.25 4.07
N LEU A 64 -8.11 3.94 5.18
CA LEU A 64 -7.01 3.58 6.08
C LEU A 64 -7.28 2.23 6.78
N ALA A 65 -8.52 1.97 7.20
CA ALA A 65 -8.93 0.69 7.79
C ALA A 65 -8.78 -0.46 6.78
N ILE A 66 -9.21 -0.26 5.53
CA ILE A 66 -9.04 -1.24 4.44
C ILE A 66 -7.55 -1.47 4.16
N SER A 67 -6.76 -0.41 4.10
CA SER A 67 -5.31 -0.47 3.90
C SER A 67 -4.65 -1.32 4.98
N PHE A 68 -5.00 -1.09 6.25
CA PHE A 68 -4.49 -1.86 7.38
C PHE A 68 -4.91 -3.33 7.32
N ALA A 69 -6.17 -3.61 6.98
CA ALA A 69 -6.68 -4.97 6.84
C ALA A 69 -5.94 -5.76 5.74
N LEU A 70 -5.66 -5.13 4.60
CA LEU A 70 -4.91 -5.73 3.49
C LEU A 70 -3.48 -6.08 3.89
N ILE A 71 -2.80 -5.16 4.58
CA ILE A 71 -1.43 -5.37 5.09
C ILE A 71 -1.43 -6.53 6.09
N LEU A 72 -2.34 -6.51 7.06
CA LEU A 72 -2.41 -7.53 8.10
C LEU A 72 -2.73 -8.92 7.51
N PHE A 73 -3.66 -8.99 6.56
CA PHE A 73 -4.00 -10.23 5.88
C PHE A 73 -2.83 -10.78 5.06
N GLY A 74 -2.14 -9.94 4.29
CA GLY A 74 -0.97 -10.34 3.54
C GLY A 74 0.16 -10.84 4.45
N LEU A 75 0.41 -10.15 5.57
CA LEU A 75 1.40 -10.57 6.56
C LEU A 75 1.02 -11.91 7.21
N PHE A 76 -0.24 -12.07 7.60
CA PHE A 76 -0.73 -13.31 8.19
C PHE A 76 -0.48 -14.51 7.25
N LYS A 77 -0.80 -14.35 5.95
CA LYS A 77 -0.58 -15.40 4.93
C LYS A 77 0.87 -15.69 4.58
N LEU A 78 1.78 -14.75 4.84
CA LEU A 78 3.21 -14.99 4.65
C LEU A 78 3.83 -15.75 5.82
N LEU A 79 3.25 -15.60 7.02
CA LEU A 79 3.78 -16.17 8.26
C LEU A 79 3.10 -17.49 8.66
N TYR A 80 1.85 -17.72 8.20
CA TYR A 80 1.00 -18.87 8.54
C TYR A 80 0.27 -19.42 7.31
#